data_AF-A0A3C0N5P0-F1
#
_entry.id   AF-A0A3C0N5P0-F1
#
_cell.length_a   1.000
_cell.length_b   1.000
_cell.length_c   1.000
_cell.angle_alpha   90.00
_cell.angle_beta   90.00
_cell.angle_gamma   90.00
#
_symmetry.space_group_name_H-M   'P 1'
#
loop_
_entity.id
_entity.type
_entity.pdbx_description
1 polymer ?
#
loop_
_entity_poly.entity_id
_entity_poly.type
_entity_poly.pdbx_seq_one_letter_code
_entity_poly.pdbx_strand_id
1 'polypeptide(L)' 'MSKTPSREESQAMLKWLNQNRKQLNIYAHQYIAYNANGIIADHENLQEVSRLASASGELFSIYLVPEYTGCVQFVGFRKG' A
#
# COMPACT_ATOMS: atom_id res chain seq x y z
N MET A 1 9.77 -2.82 -17.64
CA MET A 1 10.17 -4.11 -17.04
C MET A 1 9.80 -4.07 -15.57
N SER A 2 8.89 -4.92 -15.12
CA SER A 2 8.54 -5.05 -13.71
C SER A 2 9.70 -5.70 -12.97
N LYS A 3 10.44 -4.93 -12.17
CA LYS A 3 11.46 -5.46 -11.28
C LYS A 3 10.74 -6.15 -10.11
N THR A 4 11.06 -7.40 -9.86
CA THR A 4 10.57 -8.09 -8.66
C THR A 4 11.36 -7.56 -7.46
N PRO A 5 10.72 -6.98 -6.44
CA PRO A 5 11.43 -6.52 -5.26
C PRO A 5 12.05 -7.71 -4.53
N SER A 6 13.24 -7.52 -3.98
CA SER A 6 13.84 -8.45 -3.03
C SER A 6 12.97 -8.55 -1.75
N ARG A 7 13.28 -9.53 -0.91
CA ARG A 7 12.58 -9.73 0.37
C ARG A 7 12.75 -8.52 1.28
N GLU A 8 13.95 -7.95 1.34
CA GLU A 8 14.27 -6.80 2.20
C GLU A 8 13.55 -5.53 1.71
N GLU A 9 13.52 -5.30 0.40
CA GLU A 9 12.79 -4.18 -0.20
C GLU A 9 11.28 -4.30 0.07
N SER A 10 10.72 -5.49 -0.13
CA SER A 10 9.30 -5.76 0.15
C SER A 10 8.97 -5.48 1.63
N GLN A 11 9.85 -5.88 2.54
CA GLN A 11 9.67 -5.66 3.98
C GLN A 11 9.77 -4.17 4.35
N ALA A 12 10.69 -3.43 3.74
CA ALA A 12 10.81 -1.98 3.94
C ALA A 12 9.56 -1.23 3.44
N MET A 13 9.06 -1.57 2.26
CA MET A 13 7.83 -1.01 1.70
C MET A 13 6.62 -1.31 2.62
N LEU A 14 6.46 -2.55 3.08
CA LEU A 14 5.39 -2.90 4.01
C LEU A 14 5.50 -2.19 5.36
N LYS A 15 6.72 -1.99 5.87
CA LYS A 15 6.96 -1.23 7.10
C LYS A 15 6.48 0.22 6.93
N TRP A 16 6.84 0.86 5.83
CA TRP A 16 6.40 2.22 5.51
C TRP A 16 4.87 2.30 5.41
N LEU A 17 4.23 1.35 4.70
CA LEU A 17 2.77 1.31 4.56
C LEU A 17 2.07 1.23 5.92
N ASN A 18 2.53 0.33 6.78
CA ASN A 18 1.92 0.13 8.09
C ASN A 18 2.09 1.33 9.02
N GLN A 19 3.24 2.02 8.96
CA GLN A 19 3.49 3.23 9.74
C GLN A 19 2.60 4.40 9.30
N ASN A 20 2.32 4.51 8.00
CA ASN A 20 1.56 5.62 7.44
C ASN A 20 0.06 5.32 7.26
N ARG A 21 -0.39 4.11 7.59
CA ARG A 21 -1.74 3.60 7.28
C ARG A 21 -2.88 4.52 7.71
N LYS A 22 -2.79 5.16 8.88
CA LYS A 22 -3.82 6.11 9.35
C LYS A 22 -3.85 7.41 8.53
N GLN A 23 -2.68 7.89 8.10
CA GLN A 23 -2.56 9.11 7.30
C GLN A 23 -3.06 8.88 5.87
N LEU A 24 -2.92 7.64 5.36
CA LEU A 24 -3.39 7.25 4.04
C LEU A 24 -4.92 7.32 3.89
N ASN A 25 -5.68 7.45 4.97
CA ASN A 25 -7.14 7.62 4.93
C ASN A 25 -7.59 8.83 4.08
N ILE A 26 -6.72 9.82 3.85
CA ILE A 26 -7.03 10.94 2.92
C ILE A 26 -7.21 10.48 1.46
N TYR A 27 -6.64 9.31 1.10
CA TYR A 27 -6.76 8.68 -0.21
C TYR A 27 -7.84 7.59 -0.23
N ALA A 28 -8.84 7.66 0.66
CA ALA A 28 -9.92 6.67 0.70
C ALA A 28 -10.53 6.45 -0.69
N HIS A 29 -10.80 5.19 -1.03
CA HIS A 29 -11.27 4.73 -2.35
C HIS A 29 -10.28 4.84 -3.51
N GLN A 30 -9.10 5.39 -3.28
CA GLN A 30 -8.07 5.50 -4.31
C GLN A 30 -7.05 4.37 -4.20
N TYR A 31 -6.46 4.05 -5.35
CA TYR A 31 -5.24 3.26 -5.41
C TYR A 31 -4.06 4.18 -5.16
N ILE A 32 -3.08 3.70 -4.38
CA ILE A 32 -1.80 4.36 -4.21
C ILE A 32 -0.70 3.43 -4.69
N ALA A 33 0.22 3.95 -5.50
CA ALA A 33 1.51 3.34 -5.75
C ALA A 33 2.51 3.90 -4.74
N TYR A 34 3.21 3.04 -4.02
CA TYR A 34 4.11 3.44 -2.95
C TYR A 34 5.38 2.57 -2.92
N ASN A 35 6.41 3.09 -2.27
CA ASN A 35 7.63 2.37 -1.94
C ASN A 35 8.10 2.67 -0.50
N ALA A 36 9.36 2.35 -0.18
CA ALA A 36 9.90 2.59 1.17
C ALA A 36 10.10 4.08 1.50
N ASN A 37 10.11 4.94 0.48
CA ASN A 37 10.32 6.38 0.63
C ASN A 37 8.99 7.14 0.73
N GLY A 38 7.94 6.67 0.04
CA GLY A 38 6.71 7.44 -0.03
C GLY A 38 5.67 6.91 -1.02
N ILE A 39 4.65 7.73 -1.24
CA ILE A 39 3.70 7.61 -2.34
C ILE A 39 4.36 8.17 -3.59
N ILE A 40 4.26 7.42 -4.69
CA ILE A 40 4.74 7.81 -6.02
C ILE A 40 3.58 8.40 -6.83
N ALA A 41 2.41 7.78 -6.75
CA ALA A 41 1.21 8.21 -7.45
C ALA A 41 -0.05 7.72 -6.73
N ASP A 42 -1.14 8.44 -6.88
CA ASP A 42 -2.48 8.05 -6.45
C ASP A 42 -3.51 8.35 -7.54
N HIS A 43 -4.53 7.51 -7.63
CA HIS A 43 -5.69 7.71 -8.51
C HIS A 43 -6.79 6.70 -8.16
N GLU A 44 -8.04 7.07 -8.42
CA GLU A 44 -9.19 6.16 -8.37
C GLU A 44 -9.11 4.98 -9.36
N ASN A 45 -8.30 5.09 -10.42
CA ASN A 45 -8.20 4.08 -11.48
C ASN A 45 -6.86 3.36 -11.40
N LEU A 46 -6.92 2.05 -11.18
CA LEU A 46 -5.75 1.18 -11.08
C LEU A 46 -4.82 1.27 -12.31
N GLN A 47 -5.38 1.37 -13.52
CA GLN A 47 -4.57 1.46 -14.74
C GLN A 47 -3.77 2.75 -14.78
N GLU A 48 -4.37 3.85 -14.33
CA GLU A 48 -3.72 5.15 -14.33
C GLU A 48 -2.63 5.23 -13.27
N VAL A 49 -2.88 4.72 -12.06
CA VAL A 49 -1.83 4.57 -11.02
C VAL A 49 -0.67 3.74 -11.53
N SER A 50 -0.94 2.61 -12.18
CA SER A 50 0.11 1.75 -12.73
C SER A 50 0.93 2.45 -13.81
N ARG A 51 0.27 3.24 -14.68
CA ARG A 51 0.93 4.03 -15.73
C ARG A 51 1.84 5.10 -15.12
N LEU A 52 1.34 5.89 -14.16
CA LEU A 52 2.09 6.94 -13.48
C LEU A 52 3.27 6.38 -12.69
N ALA A 53 3.05 5.29 -11.94
CA ALA A 53 4.10 4.63 -11.19
C ALA A 53 5.16 4.01 -12.09
N SER A 54 4.78 3.40 -13.21
CA SER A 54 5.72 2.85 -14.18
C SER A 54 6.58 3.94 -14.84
N ALA A 55 6.04 5.15 -15.02
CA ALA A 55 6.76 6.29 -15.56
C ALA A 55 7.86 6.81 -14.62
N SER A 56 7.73 6.59 -13.30
CA SER A 56 8.77 6.94 -12.31
C SER A 56 10.05 6.11 -12.47
N GLY A 57 9.96 4.90 -13.02
CA GLY A 57 11.07 3.94 -13.08
C GLY A 57 11.45 3.32 -11.73
N GLU A 58 10.73 3.66 -10.66
CA GLU A 58 10.96 3.14 -9.32
C GLU A 58 10.31 1.76 -9.11
N LEU A 59 10.80 1.04 -8.09
CA LEU A 59 10.11 -0.13 -7.56
C LEU A 59 8.92 0.36 -6.74
N PHE A 60 7.74 -0.20 -7.01
CA PHE A 60 6.50 0.18 -6.32
C PHE A 60 5.59 -1.02 -6.08
N SER A 61 4.74 -0.87 -5.08
CA SER A 61 3.58 -1.73 -4.82
C SER A 61 2.32 -0.89 -4.89
N ILE A 62 1.21 -1.51 -5.29
CA ILE A 62 -0.09 -0.84 -5.31
C ILE A 62 -0.91 -1.31 -4.12
N TYR A 63 -1.47 -0.35 -3.40
CA TYR A 63 -2.39 -0.58 -2.29
C TYR A 63 -3.71 0.14 -2.57
N LEU A 64 -4.85 -0.55 -2.39
CA LEU A 64 -6.16 0.08 -2.37
C LEU A 64 -6.44 0.55 -0.95
N VAL A 65 -6.65 1.86 -0.78
CA VAL A 65 -6.96 2.43 0.53
C VAL A 65 -8.41 2.14 0.89
N PRO A 66 -8.68 1.37 1.96
CA PRO A 66 -10.03 1.06 2.37
C PRO A 66 -10.72 2.29 2.98
N GLU A 67 -12.02 2.42 2.74
CA GLU A 67 -12.89 3.45 3.33
C GLU A 67 -12.92 3.40 4.86
N TYR A 68 -12.78 2.19 5.44
CA TYR A 68 -12.83 1.98 6.87
C TYR A 68 -11.58 1.24 7.37
N THR A 69 -10.78 1.91 8.18
CA THR A 69 -9.72 1.27 8.99
C THR A 69 -10.33 0.64 10.25
N GLY A 70 -11.21 -0.35 10.07
CA GLY A 70 -11.74 -1.16 11.16
C GLY A 70 -10.71 -2.17 11.63
N CYS A 71 -10.46 -2.24 12.94
CA CYS A 71 -9.67 -3.30 13.54
C CYS A 71 -10.56 -4.53 13.72
N VAL A 72 -10.29 -5.62 12.99
CA VAL A 72 -10.90 -6.93 13.29
C VAL A 72 -10.13 -7.52 14.46
N GLN A 73 -10.70 -7.44 15.65
CA GLN A 73 -10.13 -8.07 16.84
C GLN A 73 -10.60 -9.53 16.93
N PHE A 74 -9.71 -10.47 16.63
CA PHE A 74 -9.97 -11.89 16.87
C PHE A 74 -9.88 -12.15 18.38
N VAL A 75 -11.02 -12.18 19.05
CA VAL A 75 -11.13 -12.72 20.42
C VAL A 75 -11.06 -14.24 20.34
N GLY A 76 -9.93 -14.81 20.72
CA GLY A 76 -9.76 -16.26 20.80
C GLY A 76 -10.61 -16.85 21.92
N PHE A 77 -11.55 -17.74 21.58
CA PHE A 77 -12.28 -18.53 22.56
C PHE A 77 -11.36 -19.62 23.13
N ARG A 78 -11.05 -19.57 24.43
CA ARG A 78 -10.52 -20.74 25.16
C ARG A 78 -11.69 -21.65 25.52
N LYS A 79 -11.68 -22.88 25.01
CA LYS A 79 -12.59 -23.94 25.45
C LYS A 79 -11.97 -24.56 26.71
N GLY A 80 -12.67 -24.43 27.84
CA GLY A 80 -12.34 -25.11 29.10
C GLY A 80 -12.79 -26.56 29.11
#